data_AF-A0A139DEX4-F1
#
_entry.id   AF-A0A139DEX4-F1
#
_cell.length_a   1.000
_cell.length_b   1.000
_cell.length_c   1.000
_cell.angle_alpha   90.00
_cell.angle_beta   90.00
_cell.angle_gamma   90.00
#
_symmetry.space_group_name_H-M   'P 1'
#
loop_
_entity.id
_entity.type
_entity.pdbx_description
1 polymer ?
#
loop_
_entity_poly.entity_id
_entity_poly.type
_entity_poly.pdbx_seq_one_letter_code
_entity_poly.pdbx_strand_id
1 'polypeptide(L)'
;MESNLFHLQYAIDTFYFLVCGALVMWMAAGFAMLESGLVRAKNTTEILTKNVALFAISCIMYLVCGYAIMYGGSYFLSGIAGINVES
;
A
#
# COMPACT_ATOMS: atom_id res chain seq x y z
N MET A 1 27.66 -15.85 -16.40
CA MET A 1 26.34 -16.50 -16.51
C MET A 1 25.53 -16.31 -15.23
N GLU A 2 26.18 -16.41 -14.06
CA GLU A 2 25.63 -16.08 -12.73
C GLU A 2 24.96 -14.68 -12.63
N SER A 3 25.56 -13.62 -13.20
CA SER A 3 25.02 -12.24 -13.12
C SER A 3 23.62 -12.06 -13.72
N ASN A 4 23.32 -12.73 -14.83
CA ASN A 4 21.99 -12.67 -15.45
C ASN A 4 20.93 -13.40 -14.62
N LEU A 5 21.35 -14.43 -13.87
CA LEU A 5 20.45 -15.15 -12.95
C LEU A 5 20.07 -14.24 -11.77
N PHE A 6 21.02 -13.47 -11.23
CA PHE A 6 20.72 -12.48 -10.18
C PHE A 6 19.76 -11.37 -10.66
N HIS A 7 19.93 -10.87 -11.89
CA HIS A 7 19.02 -9.86 -12.44
C HIS A 7 17.60 -10.40 -12.66
N LEU A 8 17.48 -11.64 -13.14
CA LEU A 8 16.20 -12.29 -13.36
C LEU A 8 15.49 -12.59 -12.03
N GLN A 9 16.23 -13.04 -11.02
CA GLN A 9 15.69 -13.28 -9.69
C GLN A 9 15.19 -11.97 -9.05
N TYR A 10 15.98 -10.90 -9.10
CA TYR A 10 15.57 -9.58 -8.61
C TYR A 10 14.31 -9.05 -9.32
N ALA A 11 14.22 -9.22 -10.64
CA ALA A 11 13.06 -8.81 -11.42
C ALA A 11 11.80 -9.60 -11.05
N ILE A 12 11.92 -10.92 -10.85
CA ILE A 12 10.84 -11.81 -10.42
C ILE A 12 10.38 -11.47 -9.00
N ASP A 13 11.31 -11.26 -8.06
CA ASP A 13 10.99 -10.96 -6.66
C ASP A 13 10.26 -9.61 -6.53
N THR A 14 10.71 -8.60 -7.28
CA THR A 14 10.05 -7.28 -7.33
C THR A 14 8.68 -7.38 -7.99
N PHE A 15 8.56 -8.12 -9.09
CA PHE A 15 7.28 -8.34 -9.76
C PHE A 15 6.28 -9.05 -8.84
N TYR A 16 6.72 -10.11 -8.16
CA TYR A 16 5.92 -10.83 -7.18
C TYR A 16 5.43 -9.90 -6.06
N PHE A 17 6.31 -9.05 -5.52
CA PHE A 17 5.94 -8.06 -4.52
C PHE A 17 4.86 -7.09 -5.00
N LEU A 18 4.97 -6.58 -6.24
CA LEU A 18 3.97 -5.69 -6.84
C LEU A 18 2.62 -6.40 -7.06
N VAL A 19 2.63 -7.64 -7.52
CA VAL A 19 1.41 -8.45 -7.71
C VAL A 19 0.73 -8.73 -6.37
N CYS A 20 1.49 -9.15 -5.35
CA CYS A 20 0.98 -9.30 -3.98
C CYS A 20 0.40 -7.98 -3.45
N GLY A 21 1.07 -6.84 -3.68
CA GLY A 21 0.57 -5.52 -3.31
C GLY A 21 -0.77 -5.19 -3.97
N ALA A 22 -0.91 -5.48 -5.27
CA ALA A 22 -2.16 -5.29 -6.00
C ALA A 22 -3.31 -6.17 -5.47
N LEU A 23 -3.03 -7.43 -5.12
CA LEU A 23 -4.02 -8.34 -4.52
C LEU A 23 -4.46 -7.89 -3.13
N VAL A 24 -3.56 -7.31 -2.32
CA VAL A 24 -3.91 -6.75 -1.01
C VAL A 24 -4.81 -5.51 -1.16
N MET A 25 -4.54 -4.63 -2.13
CA MET A 25 -5.42 -3.48 -2.41
C MET A 25 -6.84 -3.94 -2.80
N TRP A 26 -6.96 -5.09 -3.48
CA TRP A 26 -8.26 -5.68 -3.84
C TRP A 26 -9.09 -6.12 -2.61
N MET A 27 -8.44 -6.46 -1.50
CA MET A 27 -9.13 -6.85 -0.26
C MET A 27 -9.98 -5.71 0.32
N ALA A 28 -9.50 -4.46 0.25
CA ALA A 28 -10.25 -3.30 0.70
C ALA A 28 -11.52 -3.08 -0.14
N ALA A 29 -11.44 -3.29 -1.46
CA ALA A 29 -12.61 -3.25 -2.34
C ALA A 29 -13.60 -4.40 -2.04
N GLY A 30 -13.10 -5.59 -1.70
CA GLY A 30 -13.92 -6.74 -1.29
C GLY A 30 -14.71 -6.49 -0.01
N PHE A 31 -14.08 -5.89 1.01
CA PHE A 31 -14.77 -5.52 2.26
C PHE A 31 -15.79 -4.40 2.05
N ALA A 32 -15.47 -3.40 1.24
CA ALA A 32 -16.41 -2.34 0.91
C ALA A 32 -17.69 -2.88 0.23
N MET A 33 -17.56 -3.87 -0.66
CA MET A 33 -18.72 -4.53 -1.25
C MET A 33 -19.54 -5.34 -0.24
N LEU A 34 -18.91 -6.08 0.67
CA LEU A 34 -19.60 -6.83 1.72
C LEU A 34 -20.37 -5.92 2.69
N GLU A 35 -19.78 -4.81 3.13
CA GLU A 35 -20.44 -3.84 4.01
C GLU A 35 -21.58 -3.11 3.31
N SER A 36 -21.43 -2.81 2.02
CA SER A 36 -22.48 -2.18 1.22
C SER A 36 -23.68 -3.12 0.96
N GLY A 37 -23.43 -4.43 0.83
CA GLY A 37 -24.45 -5.45 0.56
C GLY A 37 -25.28 -5.86 1.78
N LEU A 38 -24.75 -5.68 3.00
CA LEU A 38 -25.46 -5.98 4.25
C LEU A 38 -26.39 -4.83 4.70
N VAL A 39 -26.35 -3.68 4.04
CA VAL A 39 -27.15 -2.50 4.41
C VAL A 39 -28.28 -2.27 3.40
N ARG A 40 -29.41 -1.75 3.92
CA ARG A 40 -30.60 -1.37 3.15
C ARG A 40 -30.21 -0.49 1.95
N ALA A 41 -30.64 -0.90 0.75
CA ALA A 41 -30.31 -0.29 -0.55
C ALA A 41 -30.37 1.25 -0.61
N LYS A 42 -31.27 1.88 0.18
CA LYS A 42 -31.42 3.34 0.26
C LYS A 42 -30.16 4.05 0.78
N ASN A 43 -29.38 3.42 1.65
CA ASN A 43 -28.21 4.01 2.31
C ASN A 43 -26.89 3.33 1.90
N THR A 44 -26.93 2.42 0.93
CA THR A 44 -25.77 1.66 0.46
C THR A 44 -24.69 2.55 -0.16
N THR A 45 -25.07 3.60 -0.89
CA THR A 45 -24.14 4.57 -1.49
C THR A 45 -23.36 5.35 -0.44
N GLU A 46 -24.03 5.81 0.62
CA GLU A 46 -23.41 6.55 1.73
C GLU A 46 -22.37 5.72 2.49
N ILE A 47 -22.60 4.42 2.65
CA ILE A 47 -21.66 3.53 3.33
C ILE A 47 -20.47 3.19 2.43
N LEU A 48 -20.74 2.90 1.15
CA LEU A 48 -19.68 2.64 0.17
C LEU A 48 -18.73 3.84 0.05
N THR A 49 -19.26 5.06 -0.04
CA THR A 49 -18.45 6.28 -0.15
C THR A 49 -17.59 6.50 1.09
N LYS A 50 -18.09 6.20 2.31
CA LYS A 50 -17.29 6.28 3.53
C LYS A 50 -16.13 5.28 3.54
N ASN A 51 -16.36 4.04 3.10
CA ASN A 51 -15.31 3.02 3.08
C ASN A 51 -14.22 3.36 2.03
N VAL A 52 -14.62 3.83 0.84
CA VAL A 52 -13.67 4.32 -0.18
C VAL A 52 -12.89 5.55 0.30
N ALA A 53 -13.55 6.48 0.99
CA ALA A 53 -12.88 7.65 1.56
C ALA A 53 -11.85 7.27 2.64
N LEU A 54 -12.19 6.33 3.53
CA LEU A 54 -11.27 5.81 4.53
C LEU A 54 -10.08 5.10 3.89
N PHE A 55 -10.30 4.34 2.81
CA PHE A 55 -9.22 3.72 2.04
C PHE A 55 -8.28 4.77 1.43
N ALA A 56 -8.82 5.79 0.76
CA ALA A 56 -8.02 6.88 0.19
C ALA A 56 -7.21 7.64 1.26
N ILE A 57 -7.83 7.96 2.40
CA ILE A 57 -7.16 8.60 3.53
C ILE A 57 -6.07 7.70 4.10
N SER A 58 -6.31 6.39 4.21
CA SER A 58 -5.32 5.44 4.72
C SER A 58 -4.08 5.34 3.82
N CYS A 59 -4.24 5.36 2.49
CA CYS A 59 -3.12 5.41 1.55
C CYS A 59 -2.30 6.70 1.69
N ILE A 60 -2.96 7.85 1.82
CA ILE A 60 -2.29 9.15 1.99
C ILE A 60 -1.55 9.19 3.34
N MET A 61 -2.19 8.76 4.42
CA MET A 61 -1.58 8.71 5.76
C MET A 61 -0.40 7.73 5.83
N TYR A 62 -0.49 6.61 5.11
CA TYR A 62 0.63 5.67 4.99
C TYR A 62 1.83 6.31 4.30
N LEU A 63 1.62 7.12 3.26
CA LEU A 63 2.68 7.84 2.56
C LEU A 63 3.28 8.97 3.41
N VAL A 64 2.44 9.71 4.16
CA VAL A 64 2.89 10.86 4.96
C VAL A 64 3.65 10.44 6.22
N CYS A 65 3.11 9.50 6.99
CA CYS A 65 3.67 9.10 8.28
C CYS A 65 3.75 7.59 8.52
N GLY A 66 2.96 6.76 7.82
CA GLY A 66 2.99 5.31 8.03
C GLY A 66 4.33 4.67 7.65
N TYR A 67 4.93 5.09 6.54
CA TYR A 67 6.26 4.63 6.13
C TYR A 67 7.35 5.00 7.15
N ALA A 68 7.27 6.23 7.68
CA ALA A 68 8.17 6.73 8.72
C ALA A 68 8.07 5.90 10.02
N ILE A 69 6.85 5.54 10.44
CA ILE A 69 6.63 4.78 11.67
C ILE A 69 7.02 3.30 11.51
N MET A 70 6.70 2.67 10.38
CA MET A 70 6.88 1.22 10.19
C MET A 70 8.34 0.81 9.95
N TYR A 71 9.09 1.61 9.19
CA TYR A 71 10.51 1.35 8.90
C TYR A 71 11.46 2.22 9.73
N GLY A 72 10.95 2.96 10.72
CA GLY A 72 11.74 3.83 11.59
C GLY A 72 12.36 5.04 10.88
N GLY A 73 11.86 5.40 9.70
CA GLY A 73 12.30 6.56 8.93
C GLY A 73 11.80 7.88 9.52
N SER A 74 12.56 8.95 9.31
CA SER A 74 12.16 10.32 9.66
C SER A 74 10.83 10.72 9.00
N TYR A 75 9.98 11.47 9.72
CA TYR A 75 8.71 12.02 9.21
C TYR A 75 8.88 12.69 7.85
N PHE A 76 8.04 12.31 6.88
CA PHE A 76 7.85 12.98 5.59
C PHE A 76 9.15 13.34 4.83
N LEU A 77 10.02 12.39 4.48
CA LEU A 77 11.13 12.66 3.53
C LEU A 77 12.32 13.48 4.08
N SER A 78 12.71 13.37 5.35
CA SER A 78 14.03 13.89 5.80
C SER A 78 15.20 12.94 5.46
N GLY A 79 15.05 12.07 4.45
CA GLY A 79 15.91 10.90 4.20
C GLY A 79 16.49 10.78 2.79
N ILE A 80 16.59 11.88 2.04
CA ILE A 80 17.81 12.11 1.25
C ILE A 80 19.02 12.34 2.20
N ALA A 81 18.80 12.54 3.50
CA ALA A 81 19.85 12.74 4.52
C ALA A 81 20.57 11.46 4.99
N GLY A 82 20.67 10.44 4.13
CA GLY A 82 21.51 9.25 4.32
C GLY A 82 22.52 9.04 3.20
N ILE A 83 22.74 10.04 2.34
CA ILE A 83 23.76 10.02 1.29
C ILE A 83 25.21 9.86 1.86
N ASN A 84 25.43 9.80 3.19
CA ASN A 84 26.76 9.57 3.80
C ASN A 84 26.72 8.74 5.10
N VAL A 85 26.28 7.48 5.08
CA VAL A 85 26.89 6.50 6.00
C VAL A 85 27.62 5.47 5.15
N GLU A 86 28.76 5.93 4.67
CA GLU A 86 29.95 5.11 4.54
C GLU A 86 30.23 4.48 5.92
N SER A 87 29.88 3.20 6.05
CA SER A 87 30.61 2.19 6.85
C SER A 87 29.93 0.84 6.69
#